data_AF-A0A1Y3WVV7-F1
#
_entry.id   AF-A0A1Y3WVV7-F1
#
_cell.length_a   1.000
_cell.length_b   1.000
_cell.length_c   1.000
_cell.angle_alpha   90.00
_cell.angle_beta   90.00
_cell.angle_gamma   90.00
#
_symmetry.space_group_name_H-M   'P 1'
#
loop_
_entity.id
_entity.type
_entity.pdbx_description
1 polymer ?
#
loop_
_entity_poly.entity_id
_entity_poly.type
_entity_poly.pdbx_seq_one_letter_code
_entity_poly.pdbx_strand_id
1 'polypeptide(L)'
;MVSICGSDCCAVCPRLADCGGCQKTGGYPFGGECVAAQCITSAGHEGFSAMKESMAEAFNSLAIPGLRVDDLNLLNGFYVNLEYHLPNGQSVKLLEDNKVYLGNQIEQSGSERCYGVVGDEHHLLVCTYGCNGADPEIICYKRWR
;
A
#
# COMPACT_ATOMS: atom_id res chain seq x y z
N MET A 1 13.28 19.47 -3.30
CA MET A 1 12.40 19.14 -4.43
C MET A 1 11.11 18.61 -3.83
N VAL A 2 9.97 19.25 -4.10
CA VAL A 2 8.68 18.83 -3.55
C VAL A 2 8.17 17.65 -4.38
N SER A 3 7.72 16.57 -3.75
CA SER A 3 7.14 15.44 -4.49
C SER A 3 5.77 15.80 -5.09
N ILE A 4 5.28 15.02 -6.05
CA ILE A 4 3.95 15.23 -6.67
C ILE A 4 2.84 15.29 -5.60
N CYS A 5 2.91 14.44 -4.58
CA CYS A 5 1.93 14.39 -3.50
C CYS A 5 2.22 15.35 -2.33
N GLY A 6 3.31 16.11 -2.38
CA GLY A 6 3.72 16.99 -1.29
C GLY A 6 4.41 16.28 -0.11
N SER A 7 4.54 14.95 -0.13
CA SER A 7 5.32 14.20 0.87
C SER A 7 6.83 14.46 0.75
N ASP A 8 7.55 14.34 1.84
CA ASP A 8 9.00 14.60 1.87
C ASP A 8 9.87 13.40 1.42
N CYS A 9 9.28 12.44 0.72
CA CYS A 9 9.94 11.21 0.29
C CYS A 9 11.13 11.46 -0.68
N CYS A 10 11.24 12.65 -1.26
CA CYS A 10 12.28 12.99 -2.23
C CYS A 10 13.44 13.81 -1.65
N ALA A 11 13.37 14.32 -0.41
CA ALA A 11 14.43 15.20 0.11
C ALA A 11 15.55 14.46 0.85
N VAL A 12 15.20 13.45 1.66
CA VAL A 12 16.17 12.75 2.55
C VAL A 12 16.15 11.22 2.39
N CYS A 13 15.47 10.70 1.36
CA CYS A 13 15.36 9.24 1.18
C CYS A 13 16.69 8.64 0.69
N PRO A 14 17.28 7.66 1.40
CA PRO A 14 18.51 7.01 0.98
C PRO A 14 18.36 6.22 -0.33
N ARG A 15 17.13 5.89 -0.72
CA ARG A 15 16.80 5.19 -1.96
C ARG A 15 16.51 6.12 -3.14
N LEU A 16 16.78 7.42 -3.04
CA LEU A 16 16.46 8.39 -4.09
C LEU A 16 17.11 8.04 -5.44
N ALA A 17 18.34 7.50 -5.42
CA ALA A 17 19.03 7.07 -6.63
C ALA A 17 18.28 5.94 -7.36
N ASP A 18 17.82 4.93 -6.62
CA ASP A 18 17.00 3.81 -7.14
C ASP A 18 15.60 4.29 -7.55
N CYS A 19 15.02 5.21 -6.77
CA CYS A 19 13.67 5.73 -6.97
C CYS A 19 13.56 6.62 -8.22
N GLY A 20 14.59 7.38 -8.53
CA GLY A 20 14.60 8.40 -9.59
C GLY A 20 13.80 9.67 -9.25
N GLY A 21 12.90 9.61 -8.27
CA GLY A 21 12.04 10.72 -7.83
C GLY A 21 10.80 10.87 -8.71
N CYS A 22 9.64 11.04 -8.08
CA CYS A 22 8.34 11.05 -8.76
C CYS A 22 8.22 12.15 -9.84
N GLN A 23 8.78 13.35 -9.61
CA GLN A 23 8.76 14.42 -10.63
C GLN A 23 9.55 14.04 -11.88
N LYS A 24 10.76 13.49 -11.72
CA LYS A 24 11.64 13.11 -12.83
C LYS A 24 11.09 11.91 -13.60
N THR A 25 10.44 10.99 -12.90
CA THR A 25 9.88 9.75 -13.47
C THR A 25 8.45 9.91 -13.97
N GLY A 26 7.84 11.09 -13.85
CA GLY A 26 6.45 11.31 -14.27
C GLY A 26 5.44 10.50 -13.45
N GLY A 27 5.71 10.25 -12.16
CA GLY A 27 4.86 9.47 -11.28
C GLY A 27 5.16 7.97 -11.23
N TYR A 28 6.30 7.55 -11.78
CA TYR A 28 6.75 6.15 -11.81
C TYR A 28 8.03 5.91 -11.00
N PRO A 29 8.05 6.20 -9.68
CA PRO A 29 9.23 5.96 -8.85
C PRO A 29 9.60 4.47 -8.86
N PHE A 30 10.90 4.16 -8.81
CA PHE A 30 11.42 2.79 -8.95
C PHE A 30 11.03 2.07 -10.27
N GLY A 31 10.47 2.81 -11.24
CA GLY A 31 9.97 2.25 -12.50
C GLY A 31 8.59 1.58 -12.40
N GLY A 32 7.89 1.68 -11.26
CA GLY A 32 6.51 1.21 -11.10
C GLY A 32 5.56 2.37 -10.79
N GLU A 33 4.26 2.13 -10.93
CA GLU A 33 3.22 3.15 -10.67
C GLU A 33 3.18 3.56 -9.19
N CYS A 34 2.95 4.85 -8.96
CA CYS A 34 2.62 5.39 -7.64
C CYS A 34 1.16 5.82 -7.60
N VAL A 35 0.38 5.19 -6.71
CA VAL A 35 -1.07 5.46 -6.59
C VAL A 35 -1.39 6.93 -6.34
N ALA A 36 -0.56 7.63 -5.55
CA ALA A 36 -0.73 9.06 -5.33
C ALA A 36 -0.45 9.87 -6.59
N ALA A 37 0.62 9.56 -7.32
CA ALA A 37 0.99 10.33 -8.51
C ALA A 37 -0.04 10.15 -9.64
N GLN A 38 -0.53 8.92 -9.84
CA GLN A 38 -1.57 8.62 -10.82
C GLN A 38 -2.90 9.31 -10.46
N CYS A 39 -3.31 9.23 -9.20
CA CYS A 39 -4.54 9.89 -8.75
C CYS A 39 -4.43 11.42 -8.86
N ILE A 40 -3.32 12.03 -8.44
CA ILE A 40 -3.15 13.48 -8.48
C ILE A 40 -3.08 13.99 -9.93
N THR A 41 -2.44 13.24 -10.82
CA THR A 41 -2.39 13.61 -12.25
C THR A 41 -3.77 13.60 -12.88
N SER A 42 -4.65 12.67 -12.48
CA SER A 42 -5.99 12.52 -13.06
C SER A 42 -7.08 13.35 -12.36
N ALA A 43 -6.99 13.54 -11.05
CA ALA A 43 -8.04 14.11 -10.21
C ALA A 43 -7.57 15.18 -9.21
N GLY A 44 -6.29 15.57 -9.23
CA GLY A 44 -5.72 16.57 -8.34
C GLY A 44 -5.58 16.09 -6.88
N HIS A 45 -5.08 16.99 -6.03
CA HIS A 45 -4.86 16.69 -4.60
C HIS A 45 -6.16 16.40 -3.84
N GLU A 46 -7.24 17.10 -4.15
CA GLU A 46 -8.56 16.85 -3.54
C GLU A 46 -9.08 15.45 -3.92
N GLY A 47 -8.91 15.05 -5.18
CA GLY A 47 -9.26 13.69 -5.64
C GLY A 47 -8.45 12.61 -4.94
N PHE A 48 -7.17 12.86 -4.64
CA PHE A 48 -6.34 11.95 -3.87
C PHE A 48 -6.77 11.84 -2.40
N SER A 49 -7.10 12.95 -1.74
CA SER A 49 -7.69 12.91 -0.39
C SER A 49 -8.99 12.12 -0.37
N ALA A 50 -9.91 12.38 -1.30
CA ALA A 50 -11.17 11.64 -1.41
C ALA A 50 -10.96 10.14 -1.69
N MET A 51 -9.95 9.80 -2.50
CA MET A 51 -9.57 8.40 -2.75
C MET A 51 -9.09 7.72 -1.47
N LYS A 52 -8.24 8.37 -0.66
CA LYS A 52 -7.76 7.83 0.62
C LYS A 52 -8.92 7.54 1.57
N GLU A 53 -9.83 8.50 1.74
CA GLU A 53 -11.03 8.36 2.58
C GLU A 53 -11.91 7.19 2.11
N SER A 54 -12.23 7.17 0.81
CA SER A 54 -13.03 6.10 0.20
C SER A 54 -12.37 4.72 0.34
N MET A 55 -11.05 4.65 0.23
CA MET A 55 -10.30 3.39 0.38
C MET A 55 -10.31 2.90 1.83
N ALA A 56 -10.13 3.82 2.81
CA ALA A 56 -10.23 3.47 4.23
C ALA A 56 -11.65 2.96 4.58
N GLU A 57 -12.69 3.63 4.07
CA GLU A 57 -14.08 3.16 4.20
C GLU A 57 -14.29 1.79 3.54
N ALA A 58 -13.69 1.56 2.37
CA ALA A 58 -13.78 0.28 1.67
C ALA A 58 -13.13 -0.86 2.47
N PHE A 59 -11.97 -0.63 3.12
CA PHE A 59 -11.37 -1.59 4.04
C PHE A 59 -12.27 -1.88 5.24
N ASN A 60 -12.79 -0.84 5.89
CA ASN A 60 -13.68 -0.98 7.05
C ASN A 60 -14.97 -1.73 6.69
N SER A 61 -15.47 -1.55 5.46
CA SER A 61 -16.67 -2.23 4.94
C SER A 61 -16.47 -3.73 4.69
N LEU A 62 -15.23 -4.25 4.75
CA LEU A 62 -14.97 -5.69 4.71
C LEU A 62 -15.41 -6.40 6.01
N ALA A 63 -15.70 -5.63 7.07
CA ALA A 63 -16.18 -6.12 8.36
C ALA A 63 -15.28 -7.21 8.99
N ILE A 64 -13.95 -7.06 8.81
CA ILE A 64 -12.95 -7.96 9.40
C ILE A 64 -12.85 -7.68 10.91
N PRO A 65 -13.07 -8.66 11.80
CA PRO A 65 -13.07 -8.43 13.24
C PRO A 65 -11.76 -7.81 13.75
N GLY A 66 -11.87 -6.71 14.49
CA GLY A 66 -10.72 -6.00 15.06
C GLY A 66 -9.89 -5.19 14.06
N LEU A 67 -10.27 -5.15 12.78
CA LEU A 67 -9.64 -4.27 11.80
C LEU A 67 -10.37 -2.93 11.75
N ARG A 68 -9.62 -1.85 11.94
CA ARG A 68 -10.08 -0.47 11.74
C ARG A 68 -8.99 0.30 11.00
N VAL A 69 -9.38 0.95 9.91
CA VAL A 69 -8.50 1.81 9.10
C VAL A 69 -8.97 3.25 9.22
N ASP A 70 -8.15 4.10 9.84
CA ASP A 70 -8.45 5.52 10.05
C ASP A 70 -7.74 6.44 9.04
N ASP A 71 -6.55 6.04 8.58
CA ASP A 71 -5.82 6.71 7.50
C ASP A 71 -4.95 5.69 6.76
N LEU A 72 -4.32 6.11 5.66
CA LEU A 72 -3.43 5.31 4.81
C LEU A 72 -2.16 6.08 4.47
N ASN A 73 -1.02 5.40 4.52
CA ASN A 73 0.30 5.94 4.20
C ASN A 73 0.80 5.43 2.86
N LEU A 74 1.74 6.16 2.24
CA LEU A 74 2.41 5.68 1.02
C LEU A 74 3.49 4.67 1.39
N LEU A 75 3.34 3.45 0.89
CA LEU A 75 4.22 2.32 1.17
C LEU A 75 4.87 1.82 -0.13
N ASN A 76 6.18 1.59 -0.10
CA ASN A 76 6.88 1.02 -1.24
C ASN A 76 6.58 -0.48 -1.34
N GLY A 77 6.30 -0.96 -2.55
CA GLY A 77 5.93 -2.33 -2.87
C GLY A 77 6.91 -3.36 -2.33
N PHE A 78 8.22 -3.13 -2.47
CA PHE A 78 9.26 -4.02 -1.95
C PHE A 78 9.25 -4.22 -0.43
N TYR A 79 8.49 -3.42 0.35
CA TYR A 79 8.27 -3.66 1.78
C TYR A 79 6.96 -4.41 2.08
N VAL A 80 5.96 -4.31 1.21
CA VAL A 80 4.59 -4.79 1.48
C VAL A 80 4.16 -5.94 0.59
N ASN A 81 4.93 -6.24 -0.46
CA ASN A 81 4.70 -7.34 -1.37
C ASN A 81 5.23 -8.66 -0.80
N LEU A 82 4.54 -9.12 0.24
CA LEU A 82 4.86 -10.35 0.93
C LEU A 82 4.58 -11.57 0.03
N GLU A 83 5.35 -12.63 0.21
CA GLU A 83 5.13 -13.91 -0.45
C GLU A 83 4.24 -14.79 0.43
N TYR A 84 3.09 -15.20 -0.10
CA TYR A 84 2.08 -15.97 0.63
C TYR A 84 2.13 -17.45 0.22
N HIS A 85 2.24 -18.34 1.20
CA HIS A 85 2.16 -19.78 0.98
C HIS A 85 0.70 -20.25 0.99
N LEU A 86 0.27 -20.88 -0.11
CA LEU A 86 -1.10 -21.34 -0.30
C LEU A 86 -1.27 -22.81 0.12
N PRO A 87 -2.48 -23.24 0.52
CA PRO A 87 -2.73 -24.62 0.94
C PRO A 87 -2.44 -25.69 -0.12
N ASN A 88 -2.43 -25.31 -1.40
CA ASN A 88 -2.08 -26.21 -2.51
C ASN A 88 -0.57 -26.38 -2.73
N GLY A 89 0.27 -25.81 -1.86
CA GLY A 89 1.72 -25.87 -1.92
C GLY A 89 2.37 -24.85 -2.85
N GLN A 90 1.58 -23.97 -3.49
CA GLN A 90 2.13 -22.87 -4.28
C GLN A 90 2.43 -21.65 -3.41
N SER A 91 3.32 -20.78 -3.88
CA SER A 91 3.53 -19.45 -3.32
C SER A 91 3.09 -18.39 -4.32
N VAL A 92 2.60 -17.26 -3.82
CA VAL A 92 2.18 -16.13 -4.66
C VAL A 92 2.56 -14.79 -4.04
N LYS A 93 2.93 -13.84 -4.90
CA LYS A 93 2.97 -12.40 -4.60
C LYS A 93 1.82 -11.74 -5.34
N LEU A 94 1.04 -10.93 -4.64
CA LEU A 94 -0.16 -10.27 -5.19
C LEU A 94 0.07 -8.80 -5.56
N LEU A 95 1.22 -8.25 -5.17
CA LEU A 95 1.63 -6.88 -5.43
C LEU A 95 2.92 -6.87 -6.28
N GLU A 96 3.40 -5.68 -6.60
CA GLU A 96 4.62 -5.46 -7.39
C GLU A 96 5.67 -4.71 -6.56
N ASP A 97 6.91 -5.19 -6.57
CA ASP A 97 7.98 -4.64 -5.71
C ASP A 97 8.33 -3.19 -6.06
N ASN A 98 8.16 -2.79 -7.31
CA ASN A 98 8.48 -1.45 -7.83
C ASN A 98 7.34 -0.44 -7.74
N LYS A 99 6.13 -0.84 -7.31
CA LYS A 99 4.98 0.07 -7.15
C LYS A 99 5.00 0.80 -5.81
N VAL A 100 4.25 1.89 -5.71
CA VAL A 100 3.96 2.59 -4.45
C VAL A 100 2.46 2.55 -4.20
N TYR A 101 2.09 2.00 -3.04
CA TYR A 101 0.72 1.71 -2.61
C TYR A 101 0.26 2.65 -1.51
N LEU A 102 -1.04 2.67 -1.24
CA LEU A 102 -1.60 3.17 0.02
C LEU A 102 -1.76 2.00 0.99
N GLY A 103 -1.39 2.17 2.25
CA GLY A 103 -1.52 1.08 3.20
C GLY A 103 -1.15 1.46 4.63
N ASN A 104 -1.30 0.49 5.54
CA ASN A 104 -0.91 0.62 6.93
C ASN A 104 -0.72 -0.75 7.60
N GLN A 105 0.06 -0.73 8.68
CA GLN A 105 0.06 -1.80 9.68
C GLN A 105 -0.93 -1.44 10.79
N ILE A 106 -1.78 -2.39 11.19
CA ILE A 106 -2.69 -2.25 12.32
C ILE A 106 -2.43 -3.38 13.31
N GLU A 107 -2.08 -3.03 14.54
CA GLU A 107 -1.86 -4.00 15.61
C GLU A 107 -3.15 -4.72 16.00
N GLN A 108 -3.05 -6.00 16.32
CA GLN A 108 -4.15 -6.77 16.86
C GLN A 108 -4.01 -6.86 18.38
N SER A 109 -4.98 -6.34 19.11
CA SER A 109 -4.97 -6.35 20.57
C SER A 109 -4.78 -7.77 21.12
N GLY A 110 -3.70 -7.98 21.89
CA GLY A 110 -3.40 -9.28 22.51
C GLY A 110 -2.80 -10.33 21.56
N SER A 111 -2.27 -9.91 20.41
CA SER A 111 -1.65 -10.79 19.42
C SER A 111 -0.27 -10.26 19.02
N GLU A 112 0.66 -11.17 18.74
CA GLU A 112 1.98 -10.87 18.17
C GLU A 112 1.92 -10.61 16.64
N ARG A 113 0.72 -10.71 16.07
CA ARG A 113 0.46 -10.50 14.63
C ARG A 113 -0.20 -9.16 14.40
N CYS A 114 0.04 -8.60 13.22
CA CYS A 114 -0.59 -7.36 12.76
C CYS A 114 -1.43 -7.63 11.52
N TYR A 115 -2.42 -6.78 11.28
CA TYR A 115 -3.01 -6.64 9.97
C TYR A 115 -2.12 -5.77 9.07
N GLY A 116 -1.94 -6.21 7.84
CA GLY A 116 -1.47 -5.36 6.74
C GLY A 116 -2.63 -5.03 5.81
N VAL A 117 -2.88 -3.74 5.60
CA VAL A 117 -3.80 -3.26 4.57
C VAL A 117 -3.00 -2.57 3.47
N VAL A 118 -3.25 -2.94 2.21
CA VAL A 118 -2.56 -2.36 1.05
C VAL A 118 -3.55 -2.21 -0.09
N GLY A 119 -3.57 -1.05 -0.72
CA GLY A 119 -4.49 -0.74 -1.81
C GLY A 119 -3.86 0.10 -2.91
N ASP A 120 -4.34 -0.13 -4.12
CA ASP A 120 -4.06 0.65 -5.32
C ASP A 120 -5.37 1.12 -5.98
N GLU A 121 -5.30 1.56 -7.24
CA GLU A 121 -6.44 2.04 -8.02
C GLU A 121 -7.54 1.00 -8.22
N HIS A 122 -7.22 -0.30 -8.10
CA HIS A 122 -8.08 -1.39 -8.52
C HIS A 122 -8.33 -2.41 -7.41
N HIS A 123 -7.35 -2.66 -6.54
CA HIS A 123 -7.35 -3.76 -5.60
C HIS A 123 -7.12 -3.29 -4.16
N LEU A 124 -7.71 -4.05 -3.23
CA LEU A 124 -7.47 -4.01 -1.80
C LEU A 124 -6.95 -5.38 -1.38
N LEU A 125 -5.90 -5.38 -0.56
CA LEU A 125 -5.31 -6.54 0.08
C LEU A 125 -5.37 -6.33 1.59
N VAL A 126 -5.90 -7.32 2.30
CA VAL A 126 -5.79 -7.45 3.75
C VAL A 126 -5.11 -8.77 4.04
N CYS A 127 -4.07 -8.73 4.89
CA CYS A 127 -3.36 -9.91 5.37
C CYS A 127 -3.09 -9.82 6.87
N THR A 128 -2.72 -10.96 7.48
CA THR A 128 -2.02 -10.95 8.77
C THR A 128 -0.57 -11.36 8.59
N TYR A 129 0.31 -10.90 9.46
CA TYR A 129 1.72 -11.31 9.49
C TYR A 129 2.31 -11.14 10.89
N GLY A 130 3.35 -11.90 11.22
CA GLY A 130 4.17 -11.76 12.43
C GLY A 130 5.31 -10.75 12.24
N CYS A 131 6.21 -10.64 13.23
CA CYS A 131 7.30 -9.65 13.20
C CYS A 131 8.04 -9.60 11.85
N ASN A 132 8.25 -8.39 11.31
CA ASN A 132 8.91 -8.14 10.03
C ASN A 132 8.25 -8.79 8.80
N GLY A 133 6.93 -9.03 8.84
CA GLY A 133 6.21 -9.63 7.71
C GLY A 133 6.29 -11.16 7.66
N ALA A 134 6.70 -11.81 8.76
CA ALA A 134 6.83 -13.25 8.83
C ALA A 134 5.48 -13.99 8.74
N ASP A 135 5.51 -15.19 8.16
CA ASP A 135 4.37 -16.10 8.02
C ASP A 135 3.08 -15.40 7.57
N PRO A 136 3.08 -14.72 6.41
CA PRO A 136 1.96 -13.88 6.01
C PRO A 136 0.77 -14.73 5.54
N GLU A 137 -0.43 -14.33 5.92
CA GLU A 137 -1.68 -14.99 5.57
C GLU A 137 -2.64 -14.02 4.90
N ILE A 138 -3.16 -14.38 3.73
CA ILE A 138 -4.15 -13.56 3.02
C ILE A 138 -5.50 -13.69 3.74
N ILE A 139 -6.09 -12.55 4.12
CA ILE A 139 -7.47 -12.49 4.61
C ILE A 139 -8.43 -12.13 3.47
N CYS A 140 -8.07 -11.13 2.68
CA CYS A 140 -8.90 -10.65 1.58
C CYS A 140 -8.03 -10.09 0.47
N TYR A 141 -8.31 -10.48 -0.78
CA TYR A 141 -7.83 -9.79 -1.97
C TYR A 141 -9.02 -9.50 -2.87
N LYS A 142 -9.33 -8.23 -3.06
CA LYS A 142 -10.59 -7.80 -3.68
C LYS A 142 -10.34 -6.65 -4.63
N ARG A 143 -10.94 -6.73 -5.81
CA ARG A 143 -11.11 -5.58 -6.69
C ARG A 143 -12.20 -4.65 -6.15
N TRP A 144 -11.89 -3.36 -5.95
CA TRP A 144 -12.80 -2.38 -5.31
C TRP A 144 -13.31 -1.28 -6.26
N ARG A 145 -12.76 -1.19 -7.47
CA ARG A 145 -13.21 -0.31 -8.56
C ARG A 145 -13.32 -1.08 -9.88
#